data_AF-A0A350JHJ1-F1
#
_entry.id   AF-A0A350JHJ1-F1
#
_cell.length_a   1.000
_cell.length_b   1.000
_cell.length_c   1.000
_cell.angle_alpha   90.00
_cell.angle_beta   90.00
_cell.angle_gamma   90.00
#
_symmetry.space_group_name_H-M   'P 1'
#
loop_
_entity.id
_entity.type
_entity.pdbx_description
1 polymer ?
#
loop_
_entity_poly.entity_id
_entity_poly.type
_entity_poly.pdbx_seq_one_letter_code
_entity_poly.pdbx_strand_id
1 'polypeptide(L)' 'MILALLALGRCSLCNTRLKHDFHADHIVPFSIGGSTALQNGQALCAQCNLRKGTRQ' A
#
# COMPACT_ATOMS: atom_id res chain seq x y z
N MET A 1 1.04 5.86 -9.29
CA MET A 1 -0.21 5.67 -10.08
C MET A 1 -0.55 4.21 -10.37
N ILE A 2 0.39 3.36 -10.80
CA ILE A 2 0.10 1.95 -11.18
C ILE A 2 -0.57 1.15 -10.04
N LEU A 3 -0.11 1.31 -8.79
CA LEU A 3 -0.64 0.54 -7.65
C LEU A 3 -2.13 0.82 -7.33
N ALA A 4 -2.59 2.07 -7.45
CA ALA A 4 -4.02 2.36 -7.24
C ALA A 4 -4.91 1.84 -8.36
N LEU A 5 -4.40 1.75 -9.60
CA LEU A 5 -5.12 1.13 -10.71
C LEU A 5 -5.25 -0.39 -10.48
N LEU A 6 -4.17 -1.04 -10.05
CA LEU A 6 -4.19 -2.47 -9.68
C LEU A 6 -5.14 -2.75 -8.52
N ALA A 7 -5.25 -1.83 -7.56
CA ALA A 7 -6.14 -1.94 -6.42
C ALA A 7 -7.57 -1.42 -6.70
N LEU A 8 -7.93 -1.13 -7.96
CA LEU A 8 -9.25 -0.61 -8.37
C LEU A 8 -9.68 0.64 -7.60
N GLY A 9 -8.71 1.49 -7.22
CA GLY A 9 -8.94 2.67 -6.40
C GLY A 9 -9.43 2.34 -4.99
N ARG A 10 -9.08 1.18 -4.44
CA ARG A 10 -9.44 0.76 -3.08
C ARG A 10 -8.20 0.38 -2.27
N CYS A 11 -8.28 0.59 -0.97
CA CYS A 11 -7.22 0.25 -0.04
C CYS A 11 -7.05 -1.26 0.03
N SER A 12 -5.83 -1.77 -0.15
CA SER A 12 -5.54 -3.21 -0.10
C SER A 12 -5.82 -3.86 1.26
N LEU A 13 -5.88 -3.09 2.35
CA LEU A 13 -6.10 -3.61 3.71
C LEU A 13 -7.55 -3.51 4.20
N CYS A 14 -8.25 -2.41 3.87
CA CYS A 14 -9.59 -2.17 4.40
C CYS A 14 -10.67 -1.97 3.34
N ASN A 15 -10.32 -2.09 2.05
CA ASN A 15 -11.21 -1.90 0.90
C ASN A 15 -11.89 -0.53 0.79
N THR A 16 -11.51 0.46 1.60
CA THR A 16 -12.05 1.82 1.48
C THR A 16 -11.61 2.46 0.15
N ARG A 17 -12.44 3.35 -0.39
CA ARG A 17 -12.11 4.07 -1.63
C ARG A 17 -10.91 4.97 -1.40
N LEU A 18 -9.87 4.77 -2.21
CA LEU A 18 -8.70 5.64 -2.25
C LEU A 18 -9.05 6.91 -3.00
N LYS A 19 -8.68 8.05 -2.40
CA LYS A 19 -8.70 9.35 -3.08
C LYS A 19 -7.44 9.47 -3.96
N HIS A 20 -7.29 10.58 -4.67
CA HIS A 20 -6.10 10.83 -5.50
C HIS A 20 -4.78 10.67 -4.73
N ASP A 21 -4.77 10.99 -3.43
CA ASP A 21 -3.60 10.92 -2.56
C ASP A 21 -3.59 9.62 -1.73
N PHE A 22 -3.39 8.49 -2.42
CA PHE A 22 -3.15 7.21 -1.73
C PHE A 22 -1.67 7.03 -1.40
N HIS A 23 -1.38 6.16 -0.43
CA HIS A 23 -0.02 5.82 -0.05
C HIS A 23 0.40 4.52 -0.72
N ALA A 24 1.53 4.55 -1.43
CA ALA A 24 2.20 3.35 -1.91
C ALA A 24 3.07 2.77 -0.79
N ASP A 25 2.91 1.49 -0.52
CA ASP A 25 3.67 0.80 0.53
C ASP A 25 4.03 -0.62 0.08
N HIS A 26 4.97 -1.26 0.77
CA HIS A 26 5.32 -2.67 0.54
C HIS A 26 4.46 -3.60 1.39
N ILE A 27 4.07 -4.75 0.84
CA ILE A 27 3.43 -5.86 1.57
C ILE A 27 4.47 -6.48 2.50
N VAL A 28 5.60 -6.92 1.93
CA VAL A 28 6.80 -7.32 2.66
C VAL A 28 7.74 -6.11 2.73
N PRO A 29 8.05 -5.60 3.92
CA PRO A 29 8.94 -4.46 4.12
C PRO A 29 10.31 -4.65 3.49
N PHE A 30 10.84 -3.57 2.91
CA PHE A 30 12.19 -3.58 2.32
C PHE A 30 13.27 -3.91 3.36
N SER A 31 13.09 -3.47 4.61
CA SER A 31 14.00 -3.69 5.74
C SER A 31 14.26 -5.17 6.06
N ILE A 32 13.30 -6.06 5.76
CA ILE A 32 13.42 -7.51 5.99
C ILE A 32 13.62 -8.30 4.69
N GLY A 33 14.01 -7.62 3.60
CA GLY A 33 14.30 -8.25 2.31
C GLY A 33 13.14 -8.25 1.32
N GLY A 34 12.10 -7.45 1.54
CA GLY A 34 11.01 -7.30 0.59
C GLY A 34 11.45 -6.60 -0.71
N SER A 35 11.22 -7.23 -1.86
CA SER A 35 11.56 -6.68 -3.17
C SER A 35 10.76 -5.43 -3.51
N THR A 36 11.38 -4.41 -4.12
CA THR A 36 10.68 -3.24 -4.68
C THR A 36 10.08 -3.59 -6.04
N ALA A 37 9.10 -4.49 -6.03
CA ALA A 37 8.40 -4.97 -7.23
C ALA A 37 6.91 -4.66 -7.14
N LEU A 38 6.23 -4.54 -8.29
CA LEU A 38 4.78 -4.28 -8.32
C LEU A 38 3.97 -5.35 -7.56
N GLN A 39 4.43 -6.61 -7.56
CA GLN A 39 3.75 -7.67 -6.79
C GLN A 39 3.87 -7.49 -5.28
N ASN A 40 4.92 -6.81 -4.82
CA ASN A 40 5.12 -6.49 -3.40
C ASN A 40 4.60 -5.09 -3.04
N GLY A 41 4.10 -4.33 -4.01
CA GLY A 41 3.52 -3.01 -3.78
C GLY A 41 2.03 -3.11 -3.48
N GLN A 42 1.55 -2.26 -2.59
CA GLN A 42 0.13 -2.12 -2.25
C GLN A 42 -0.28 -0.65 -2.14
N ALA A 43 -1.55 -0.38 -2.40
CA ALA A 43 -2.13 0.95 -2.30
C ALA A 43 -2.94 1.05 -1.01
N LEU A 44 -2.52 1.91 -0.09
CA LEU A 44 -3.12 2.06 1.23
C LEU A 44 -3.77 3.44 1.40
N CYS A 45 -4.86 3.48 2.16
CA CYS A 45 -5.37 4.76 2.65
C CYS A 45 -4.47 5.28 3.78
N ALA A 46 -4.51 6.59 4.03
CA ALA A 46 -3.71 7.22 5.07
C ALA A 46 -3.86 6.52 6.44
N GLN A 47 -5.09 6.15 6.81
CA GLN A 47 -5.36 5.47 8.09
C GLN A 47 -4.68 4.09 8.19
N CYS A 48 -4.76 3.27 7.13
CA CYS A 48 -4.14 1.96 7.09
C CYS A 48 -2.61 2.07 7.03
N ASN A 49 -2.10 3.01 6.25
CA ASN A 49 -0.66 3.28 6.16
C ASN A 49 -0.08 3.71 7.52
N LEU A 50 -0.75 4.63 8.21
CA LEU A 50 -0.35 5.08 9.56
C LEU A 50 -0.44 3.96 10.60
N ARG A 51 -1.45 3.09 10.51
CA ARG A 51 -1.58 1.91 11.38
C ARG A 51 -0.50 0.88 11.13
N LYS A 52 -0.08 0.68 9.87
CA LYS A 52 1.02 -0.21 9.51
C LYS A 52 2.35 0.32 10.06
N GLY A 53 2.60 1.61 9.91
CA GLY A 53 3.74 2.30 10.52
C GLY A 53 5.09 1.65 10.17
N THR A 54 6.09 1.84 11.04
CA THR A 54 7.44 1.24 10.94
C THR A 54 7.56 -0.12 11.64
N ARG A 55 6.44 -0.74 12.04
CA ARG A 55 6.41 -1.99 12.83
C ARG A 55 6.36 -3.25 11.97
N GLN A 56 6.32 -3.10 10.65
CA GLN A 56 6.52 -4.18 9.70
C GLN A 56 7.80 -3.84 8.98
#